data_AF-A0A8J4BLA1-F1
#
_entry.id   AF-A0A8J4BLA1-F1
#
_cell.length_a   1.000
_cell.length_b   1.000
_cell.length_c   1.000
_cell.angle_alpha   90.00
_cell.angle_beta   90.00
_cell.angle_gamma   90.00
#
_symmetry.space_group_name_H-M   'P 1'
#
loop_
_entity.id
_entity.type
_entity.pdbx_description
1 polymer ?
#
loop_
_entity_poly.entity_id
_entity_poly.type
_entity_poly.pdbx_seq_one_letter_code
_entity_poly.pdbx_strand_id
1 'polypeptide(L)'
;MAQRDDPAAITTISFKAMQRARATIEDFSRSYFPYVGLSLPDDFFKYLDVLVWVEATIYQLDEDNEQLTETGLIDHQPTAAGIKGICAVLSQQELMDEAVQRELQQGLRYWLLEQDICRRLLHAPRPLQTSAQLTAAEVLECHAAKSFDYRVLCLLLFRLTKKPYDEALLSFLRLDEMLVDISDDLVDYEVGRTG
;
A
#
# COMPACT_ATOMS: atom_id res chain seq x y z
N MET A 1 5.33 -40.39 -3.44
CA MET A 1 5.96 -39.39 -4.32
C MET A 1 5.43 -38.04 -3.90
N ALA A 2 6.29 -37.16 -3.37
CA ALA A 2 5.87 -35.81 -3.02
C ALA A 2 5.65 -35.03 -4.32
N GLN A 3 4.45 -34.51 -4.51
CA GLN A 3 4.13 -33.55 -5.54
C GLN A 3 4.90 -32.27 -5.17
N ARG A 4 5.97 -31.98 -5.91
CA ARG A 4 6.63 -30.66 -5.86
C ARG A 4 5.72 -29.73 -6.64
N ASP A 5 5.21 -28.69 -5.96
CA ASP A 5 4.42 -27.65 -6.62
C ASP A 5 5.21 -27.01 -7.77
N ASP A 6 4.46 -26.66 -8.82
CA ASP A 6 4.95 -26.17 -10.10
C ASP A 6 5.54 -24.75 -9.95
N PRO A 7 6.83 -24.53 -10.28
CA PRO A 7 7.43 -23.20 -10.27
C PRO A 7 6.78 -22.21 -11.27
N ALA A 8 5.94 -22.69 -12.19
CA ALA A 8 5.16 -21.88 -13.13
C ALA A 8 3.75 -21.48 -12.62
N ALA A 9 3.34 -21.89 -11.41
CA ALA A 9 2.13 -21.37 -10.73
C ALA A 9 2.39 -20.10 -9.91
N ILE A 10 3.62 -19.57 -9.97
CA ILE A 10 4.13 -18.50 -9.11
C ILE A 10 3.88 -17.14 -9.78
N THR A 11 2.91 -16.38 -9.26
CA THR A 11 2.77 -14.96 -9.59
C THR A 11 4.06 -14.24 -9.19
N THR A 12 4.81 -13.75 -10.17
CA THR A 12 6.09 -13.04 -9.97
C THR A 12 5.85 -11.55 -9.99
N ILE A 13 6.54 -10.81 -9.12
CA ILE A 13 6.48 -9.34 -9.07
C ILE A 13 7.16 -8.77 -10.33
N SER A 14 6.55 -7.78 -10.99
CA SER A 14 7.17 -7.16 -12.17
C SER A 14 8.44 -6.40 -11.81
N PHE A 15 9.35 -6.28 -12.79
CA PHE A 15 10.54 -5.46 -12.62
C PHE A 15 10.20 -3.98 -12.37
N LYS A 16 9.11 -3.47 -12.98
CA LYS A 16 8.60 -2.12 -12.73
C LYS A 16 8.23 -1.95 -11.26
N ALA A 17 7.48 -2.90 -10.69
CA ALA A 17 7.09 -2.85 -9.28
C ALA A 17 8.30 -2.88 -8.35
N MET A 18 9.30 -3.72 -8.63
CA MET A 18 10.56 -3.70 -7.89
C MET A 18 11.31 -2.35 -7.99
N GLN A 19 11.36 -1.73 -9.17
CA GLN A 19 12.03 -0.44 -9.36
C GLN A 19 11.35 0.68 -8.58
N ARG A 20 10.03 0.62 -8.46
CA ARG A 20 9.23 1.62 -7.74
C ARG A 20 9.33 1.41 -6.24
N ALA A 21 9.17 0.17 -5.78
CA ALA A 21 9.44 -0.22 -4.40
C ALA A 21 10.80 0.26 -3.89
N ARG A 22 11.84 0.26 -4.73
CA ARG A 22 13.16 0.78 -4.35
C ARG A 22 13.11 2.23 -3.84
N ALA A 23 12.35 3.11 -4.50
CA ALA A 23 12.26 4.51 -4.10
C ALA A 23 11.52 4.64 -2.76
N THR A 24 10.38 3.94 -2.62
CA THR A 24 9.64 3.87 -1.36
C THR A 24 10.51 3.34 -0.22
N ILE A 25 11.21 2.24 -0.43
CA ILE A 25 12.09 1.63 0.58
C ILE A 25 13.26 2.55 0.95
N GLU A 26 13.83 3.30 0.00
CA GLU A 26 14.86 4.28 0.31
C GLU A 26 14.33 5.39 1.22
N ASP A 27 13.21 6.00 0.85
CA ASP A 27 12.58 7.06 1.65
C ASP A 27 12.14 6.54 3.03
N PHE A 28 11.39 5.43 3.04
CA PHE A 28 10.95 4.76 4.25
C PHE A 28 12.11 4.44 5.19
N SER A 29 13.22 3.93 4.67
CA SER A 29 14.37 3.58 5.51
C SER A 29 15.07 4.82 6.08
N ARG A 30 15.07 5.95 5.39
CA ARG A 30 15.62 7.21 5.91
C ARG A 30 14.72 7.82 6.99
N SER A 31 13.41 7.69 6.82
CA SER A 31 12.40 8.33 7.67
C SER A 31 12.02 7.49 8.88
N TYR A 32 11.86 6.16 8.73
CA TYR A 32 11.28 5.30 9.76
C TYR A 32 12.30 4.52 10.61
N PHE A 33 13.47 4.20 10.07
CA PHE A 33 14.50 3.46 10.83
C PHE A 33 14.92 4.16 12.13
N PRO A 34 15.11 5.49 12.17
CA PRO A 34 15.50 6.18 13.39
C PRO A 34 14.52 5.97 14.55
N TYR A 35 13.22 5.86 14.27
CA TYR A 35 12.20 5.65 15.31
C TYR A 35 12.36 4.30 16.03
N VAL A 36 12.83 3.28 15.32
CA VAL A 36 13.14 1.97 15.88
C VAL A 36 14.63 1.80 16.18
N GLY A 37 15.41 2.87 16.19
CA GLY A 37 16.83 2.87 16.54
C GLY A 37 17.73 2.09 15.57
N LEU A 38 17.30 1.96 14.32
CA LEU A 38 18.10 1.42 13.23
C LEU A 38 18.85 2.56 12.53
N SER A 39 19.97 2.21 11.91
CA SER A 39 20.91 3.12 11.28
C SER A 39 21.28 2.67 9.88
N LEU A 40 21.36 3.62 8.95
CA LEU A 40 21.85 3.38 7.60
C LEU A 40 23.36 3.62 7.53
N PRO A 41 24.11 2.82 6.74
CA PRO A 41 23.65 1.69 5.92
C PRO A 41 23.61 0.34 6.66
N ASP A 42 24.12 0.27 7.89
CA ASP A 42 24.46 -0.98 8.59
C ASP A 42 23.27 -1.90 8.84
N ASP A 43 22.08 -1.34 9.07
CA ASP A 43 20.87 -2.11 9.37
C ASP A 43 20.00 -2.40 8.15
N PHE A 44 20.23 -1.73 7.01
CA PHE A 44 19.38 -1.83 5.83
C PHE A 44 19.26 -3.25 5.30
N PHE A 45 20.39 -3.93 5.12
CA PHE A 45 20.43 -5.27 4.54
C PHE A 45 19.86 -6.35 5.46
N LYS A 46 19.66 -6.08 6.76
CA LYS A 46 19.14 -7.06 7.72
C LYS A 46 17.68 -7.41 7.47
N TYR A 47 16.93 -6.48 6.88
CA TYR A 47 15.48 -6.55 6.72
C TYR A 47 15.04 -6.35 5.27
N LEU A 48 16.01 -6.27 4.36
CA LEU A 48 15.80 -5.89 2.96
C LEU A 48 14.81 -6.83 2.25
N ASP A 49 14.94 -8.12 2.46
CA ASP A 49 14.12 -9.14 1.81
C ASP A 49 12.64 -8.98 2.14
N VAL A 50 12.29 -8.83 3.42
CA VAL A 50 10.91 -8.62 3.87
C VAL A 50 10.39 -7.28 3.37
N LEU A 51 11.13 -6.19 3.58
CA LEU A 51 10.68 -4.85 3.22
C LEU A 51 10.47 -4.74 1.70
N VAL A 52 11.44 -5.16 0.89
CA VAL A 52 11.34 -5.10 -0.57
C VAL A 52 10.26 -6.04 -1.09
N TRP A 53 10.15 -7.26 -0.57
CA TRP A 53 9.16 -8.19 -1.06
C TRP A 53 7.73 -7.71 -0.78
N VAL A 54 7.45 -7.22 0.42
CA VAL A 54 6.12 -6.70 0.78
C VAL A 54 5.79 -5.47 -0.07
N GLU A 55 6.68 -4.47 -0.10
CA GLU A 55 6.45 -3.24 -0.84
C GLU A 55 6.29 -3.49 -2.33
N ALA A 56 7.17 -4.30 -2.94
CA ALA A 56 7.07 -4.59 -4.36
C ALA A 56 5.84 -5.44 -4.71
N THR A 57 5.34 -6.27 -3.77
CA THR A 57 4.07 -6.98 -3.95
C THR A 57 2.89 -6.02 -3.89
N ILE A 58 2.85 -5.12 -2.91
CA ILE A 58 1.82 -4.07 -2.79
C ILE A 58 1.80 -3.23 -4.06
N TYR A 59 2.96 -2.74 -4.50
CA TYR A 59 3.06 -1.92 -5.70
C TYR A 59 2.60 -2.66 -6.97
N GLN A 60 2.87 -3.97 -7.08
CA GLN A 60 2.33 -4.76 -8.18
C GLN A 60 0.79 -4.78 -8.16
N LEU A 61 0.18 -4.89 -6.98
CA LEU A 61 -1.26 -4.88 -6.83
C LEU A 61 -1.85 -3.49 -7.11
N ASP A 62 -1.16 -2.41 -6.73
CA ASP A 62 -1.53 -1.04 -7.09
C ASP A 62 -1.58 -0.87 -8.61
N GLU A 63 -0.53 -1.26 -9.32
CA GLU A 63 -0.46 -1.15 -10.78
C GLU A 63 -1.54 -1.98 -11.49
N ASP A 64 -1.80 -3.19 -11.01
CA ASP A 64 -2.86 -4.04 -11.54
C ASP A 64 -4.24 -3.41 -11.24
N ASN A 65 -4.41 -2.77 -10.07
CA ASN A 65 -5.64 -2.08 -9.70
C ASN A 65 -5.87 -0.81 -10.53
N GLU A 66 -4.82 0.00 -10.73
CA GLU A 66 -4.85 1.20 -11.55
C GLU A 66 -5.32 0.86 -12.98
N GLN A 67 -4.76 -0.18 -13.60
CA GLN A 67 -5.17 -0.64 -14.93
C GLN A 67 -6.67 -1.02 -15.01
N LEU A 68 -7.21 -1.65 -13.96
CA LEU A 68 -8.65 -1.93 -13.87
C LEU A 68 -9.46 -0.63 -13.75
N THR A 69 -9.01 0.29 -12.90
CA THR A 69 -9.73 1.54 -12.63
C THR A 69 -9.76 2.48 -13.85
N GLU A 70 -8.69 2.51 -14.65
CA GLU A 70 -8.61 3.29 -15.91
C GLU A 70 -9.68 2.87 -16.92
N THR A 71 -10.04 1.59 -16.91
CA THR A 71 -11.05 1.02 -17.82
C THR A 71 -12.45 0.97 -17.21
N GLY A 72 -12.59 1.35 -15.93
CA GLY A 72 -13.84 1.26 -15.18
C GLY A 72 -14.28 -0.19 -14.88
N LEU A 73 -13.37 -1.16 -15.02
CA LEU A 73 -13.61 -2.54 -14.68
C LEU A 73 -13.52 -2.73 -13.16
N ILE A 74 -14.30 -3.69 -12.65
CA ILE A 74 -14.25 -4.12 -11.27
C ILE A 74 -13.81 -5.57 -11.24
N ASP A 75 -12.65 -5.82 -10.63
CA ASP A 75 -12.22 -7.16 -10.26
C ASP A 75 -11.44 -7.10 -8.95
N HIS A 76 -11.98 -7.75 -7.94
CA HIS A 76 -11.43 -7.78 -6.60
C HIS A 76 -10.57 -9.04 -6.34
N GLN A 77 -10.60 -10.02 -7.25
CA GLN A 77 -9.87 -11.27 -7.06
C GLN A 77 -8.35 -11.07 -7.02
N PRO A 78 -7.72 -10.27 -7.89
CA PRO A 78 -6.27 -10.07 -7.87
C PRO A 78 -5.77 -9.48 -6.55
N THR A 79 -6.38 -8.36 -6.10
CA THR A 79 -6.02 -7.68 -4.85
C THR A 79 -6.29 -8.56 -3.62
N ALA A 80 -7.43 -9.27 -3.58
CA ALA A 80 -7.74 -10.20 -2.50
C ALA A 80 -6.77 -11.41 -2.46
N ALA A 81 -6.36 -11.93 -3.62
CA ALA A 81 -5.37 -13.01 -3.71
C ALA A 81 -3.97 -12.52 -3.29
N GLY A 82 -3.58 -11.33 -3.73
CA GLY A 82 -2.33 -10.68 -3.33
C GLY A 82 -2.20 -10.50 -1.83
N ILE A 83 -3.22 -9.93 -1.17
CA ILE A 83 -3.26 -9.79 0.29
C ILE A 83 -3.17 -11.14 0.99
N LYS A 84 -3.86 -12.18 0.50
CA LYS A 84 -3.72 -13.54 1.06
C LYS A 84 -2.29 -14.06 0.93
N GLY A 85 -1.62 -13.78 -0.19
CA GLY A 85 -0.21 -14.12 -0.42
C GLY A 85 0.71 -13.44 0.59
N ILE A 86 0.56 -12.13 0.78
CA ILE A 86 1.30 -11.37 1.80
C ILE A 86 1.05 -11.95 3.19
N CYS A 87 -0.21 -12.19 3.55
CA CYS A 87 -0.57 -12.76 4.84
C CYS A 87 0.09 -14.14 5.08
N ALA A 88 0.11 -15.01 4.06
CA ALA A 88 0.71 -16.33 4.16
C ALA A 88 2.22 -16.26 4.41
N VAL A 89 2.94 -15.41 3.67
CA VAL A 89 4.39 -15.23 3.82
C VAL A 89 4.71 -14.63 5.19
N LEU A 90 4.04 -13.55 5.60
CA LEU A 90 4.28 -12.92 6.90
C LEU A 90 3.95 -13.85 8.07
N SER A 91 2.95 -14.72 7.94
CA SER A 91 2.65 -15.74 8.94
C SER A 91 3.78 -16.78 9.07
N GLN A 92 4.34 -17.23 7.95
CA GLN A 92 5.48 -18.16 7.94
C GLN A 92 6.76 -17.55 8.52
N GLN A 93 6.92 -16.23 8.41
CA GLN A 93 8.04 -15.49 9.00
C GLN A 93 7.79 -15.03 10.45
N GLU A 94 6.67 -15.43 11.08
CA GLU A 94 6.27 -15.01 12.44
C GLU A 94 6.10 -13.48 12.60
N LEU A 95 5.86 -12.78 11.50
CA LEU A 95 5.68 -11.32 11.46
C LEU A 95 4.21 -10.90 11.48
N MET A 96 3.28 -11.83 11.19
CA MET A 96 1.85 -11.56 11.22
C MET A 96 1.31 -11.43 12.65
N ASP A 97 0.54 -10.36 12.89
CA ASP A 97 -0.32 -10.19 14.06
C ASP A 97 -1.60 -9.42 13.69
N GLU A 98 -2.43 -9.14 14.69
CA GLU A 98 -3.71 -8.44 14.48
C GLU A 98 -3.54 -7.01 13.94
N ALA A 99 -2.45 -6.31 14.27
CA ALA A 99 -2.21 -4.96 13.76
C ALA A 99 -1.83 -5.00 12.28
N VAL A 100 -0.88 -5.87 11.91
CA VAL A 100 -0.46 -6.06 10.52
C VAL A 100 -1.64 -6.52 9.66
N GLN A 101 -2.44 -7.47 10.15
CA GLN A 101 -3.62 -7.95 9.45
C GLN A 101 -4.64 -6.84 9.20
N ARG A 102 -4.89 -5.98 10.20
CA ARG A 102 -5.83 -4.86 10.06
C ARG A 102 -5.36 -3.87 9.00
N GLU A 103 -4.07 -3.54 8.95
CA GLU A 103 -3.56 -2.60 7.94
C GLU A 103 -3.58 -3.19 6.52
N LEU A 104 -3.29 -4.48 6.36
CA LEU A 104 -3.47 -5.16 5.07
C LEU A 104 -4.95 -5.20 4.62
N GLN A 105 -5.89 -5.33 5.56
CA GLN A 105 -7.32 -5.22 5.27
C GLN A 105 -7.73 -3.80 4.88
N GLN A 106 -7.08 -2.76 5.45
CA GLN A 106 -7.27 -1.38 5.01
C GLN A 106 -6.78 -1.19 3.57
N GLY A 107 -5.65 -1.79 3.20
CA GLY A 107 -5.18 -1.77 1.81
C GLY A 107 -6.15 -2.45 0.84
N LEU A 108 -6.71 -3.61 1.22
CA LEU A 108 -7.79 -4.20 0.43
C LEU A 108 -8.97 -3.24 0.30
N ARG A 109 -9.41 -2.62 1.40
CA ARG A 109 -10.51 -1.66 1.39
C ARG A 109 -10.23 -0.46 0.48
N TYR A 110 -9.01 0.06 0.48
CA TYR A 110 -8.55 1.13 -0.40
C TYR A 110 -8.80 0.77 -1.87
N TRP A 111 -8.25 -0.35 -2.36
CA TRP A 111 -8.40 -0.76 -3.75
C TRP A 111 -9.86 -0.97 -4.16
N LEU A 112 -10.69 -1.55 -3.29
CA LEU A 112 -12.12 -1.74 -3.56
C LEU A 112 -12.87 -0.40 -3.71
N LEU A 113 -12.57 0.56 -2.83
CA LEU A 113 -13.14 1.90 -2.89
C LEU A 113 -12.67 2.63 -4.14
N GLU A 114 -11.38 2.54 -4.47
CA GLU A 114 -10.81 3.15 -5.67
C GLU A 114 -11.49 2.64 -6.95
N GLN A 115 -11.65 1.31 -7.08
CA GLN A 115 -12.38 0.72 -8.22
C GLN A 115 -13.81 1.27 -8.34
N ASP A 116 -14.58 1.34 -7.25
CA ASP A 116 -15.95 1.85 -7.30
C ASP A 116 -16.01 3.35 -7.62
N ILE A 117 -15.17 4.15 -6.96
CA ILE A 117 -15.08 5.61 -7.15
C ILE A 117 -14.71 5.92 -8.60
N CYS A 118 -13.64 5.33 -9.12
CA CYS A 118 -13.17 5.55 -10.49
C CYS A 118 -14.22 5.14 -11.52
N ARG A 119 -14.83 3.96 -11.37
CA ARG A 119 -15.93 3.51 -12.25
C ARG A 119 -17.08 4.51 -12.27
N ARG A 120 -17.52 5.00 -11.12
CA ARG A 120 -18.63 5.96 -11.03
C ARG A 120 -18.27 7.31 -11.66
N LEU A 121 -17.03 7.78 -11.48
CA LEU A 121 -16.53 9.01 -12.11
C LEU A 121 -16.40 8.89 -13.64
N LEU A 122 -16.01 7.72 -14.15
CA LEU A 122 -15.92 7.45 -15.59
C LEU A 122 -17.28 7.43 -16.26
N HIS A 123 -18.31 6.88 -15.60
CA HIS A 123 -19.67 6.85 -16.13
C HIS A 123 -20.50 8.10 -15.84
N ALA A 124 -19.99 9.04 -15.04
CA ALA A 124 -20.70 10.27 -14.72
C ALA A 124 -20.81 11.18 -15.96
N PRO A 125 -22.01 11.76 -16.24
CA PRO A 125 -22.17 12.70 -17.34
C PRO A 125 -21.27 13.92 -17.15
N ARG A 126 -20.64 14.37 -18.25
CA ARG A 126 -19.75 15.54 -18.27
C ARG A 126 -20.44 16.73 -18.97
N PRO A 127 -20.27 17.98 -18.48
CA PRO A 127 -19.55 18.35 -17.27
C PRO A 127 -20.23 17.80 -16.02
N LEU A 128 -19.48 17.58 -14.93
CA LEU A 128 -20.00 17.08 -13.65
C LEU A 128 -21.01 18.10 -13.08
N GLN A 129 -22.27 18.02 -13.55
CA GLN A 129 -23.37 18.88 -13.11
C GLN A 129 -24.07 18.33 -11.87
N THR A 130 -23.98 17.01 -11.69
CA THR A 130 -24.48 16.27 -10.52
C THR A 130 -23.30 15.49 -9.96
N SER A 131 -23.17 15.39 -8.63
CA SER A 131 -22.20 14.47 -8.02
C SER A 131 -22.34 13.09 -8.68
N ALA A 132 -21.22 12.36 -8.90
CA ALA A 132 -21.17 10.99 -9.40
C ALA A 132 -21.80 9.97 -8.42
N GLN A 133 -22.82 10.43 -7.68
CA GLN A 133 -23.44 9.88 -6.50
C GLN A 133 -22.46 9.74 -5.32
N LEU A 134 -21.23 10.24 -5.46
CA LEU A 134 -20.18 10.12 -4.46
C LEU A 134 -20.47 11.06 -3.28
N THR A 135 -20.19 10.56 -2.09
CA THR A 135 -20.24 11.31 -0.84
C THR A 135 -18.83 11.70 -0.40
N ALA A 136 -18.71 12.81 0.33
CA ALA A 136 -17.43 13.20 0.93
C ALA A 136 -16.91 12.12 1.89
N ALA A 137 -17.80 11.39 2.58
CA ALA A 137 -17.42 10.32 3.49
C ALA A 137 -16.72 9.15 2.76
N GLU A 138 -17.24 8.72 1.61
CA GLU A 138 -16.59 7.66 0.80
C GLU A 138 -15.19 8.08 0.32
N VAL A 139 -15.04 9.35 -0.13
CA VAL A 139 -13.75 9.88 -0.60
C VAL A 139 -12.75 9.98 0.56
N LEU A 140 -13.19 10.48 1.71
CA LEU A 140 -12.34 10.57 2.91
C LEU A 140 -11.97 9.19 3.45
N GLU A 141 -12.87 8.21 3.39
CA GLU A 141 -12.56 6.82 3.77
C GLU A 141 -11.51 6.21 2.84
N CYS A 142 -11.66 6.41 1.53
CA CYS A 142 -10.68 5.96 0.54
C CYS A 142 -9.31 6.59 0.80
N HIS A 143 -9.25 7.92 0.95
CA HIS A 143 -8.02 8.65 1.24
C HIS A 143 -7.36 8.18 2.54
N ALA A 144 -8.12 7.99 3.62
CA ALA A 144 -7.59 7.52 4.90
C ALA A 144 -7.01 6.09 4.87
N ALA A 145 -7.24 5.35 3.78
CA ALA A 145 -6.72 4.01 3.55
C ALA A 145 -5.53 3.97 2.57
N LYS A 146 -5.25 5.06 1.83
CA LYS A 146 -4.28 5.14 0.71
C LYS A 146 -2.87 4.66 1.09
N SER A 147 -2.26 5.26 2.11
CA SER A 147 -0.88 5.01 2.53
C SER A 147 -0.77 3.83 3.53
N PHE A 148 -1.47 2.72 3.26
CA PHE A 148 -1.42 1.52 4.12
C PHE A 148 -0.10 0.75 4.01
N ASP A 149 0.60 0.89 2.89
CA ASP A 149 1.91 0.32 2.60
C ASP A 149 2.96 0.77 3.62
N TYR A 150 3.12 2.08 3.84
CA TYR A 150 3.99 2.67 4.86
C TYR A 150 3.63 2.17 6.27
N ARG A 151 2.33 2.07 6.55
CA ARG A 151 1.84 1.58 7.86
C ARG A 151 2.17 0.11 8.08
N VAL A 152 1.99 -0.73 7.06
CA VAL A 152 2.41 -2.15 7.10
C VAL A 152 3.92 -2.25 7.28
N LEU A 153 4.72 -1.50 6.51
CA LEU A 153 6.18 -1.49 6.65
C LEU A 153 6.62 -1.04 8.05
N CYS A 154 5.98 -0.02 8.62
CA CYS A 154 6.25 0.46 9.98
C CYS A 154 5.98 -0.62 11.03
N LEU A 155 4.82 -1.27 10.97
CA LEU A 155 4.50 -2.39 11.86
C LEU A 155 5.52 -3.53 11.71
N LEU A 156 5.90 -3.86 10.48
CA LEU A 156 6.92 -4.88 10.22
C LEU A 156 8.28 -4.51 10.82
N LEU A 157 8.70 -3.24 10.81
CA LEU A 157 9.92 -2.81 11.49
C LEU A 157 9.89 -3.10 12.99
N PHE A 158 8.79 -2.82 13.67
CA PHE A 158 8.64 -3.16 15.09
C PHE A 158 8.72 -4.68 15.32
N ARG A 159 8.07 -5.47 14.46
CA ARG A 159 8.11 -6.94 14.52
C ARG A 159 9.52 -7.50 14.29
N LEU A 160 10.19 -7.03 13.25
CA LEU A 160 11.55 -7.44 12.86
C LEU A 160 12.61 -7.06 13.92
N THR A 161 12.42 -5.93 14.59
CA THR A 161 13.27 -5.48 15.70
C THR A 161 12.86 -6.03 17.06
N LYS A 162 11.75 -6.78 17.12
CA LYS A 162 11.15 -7.33 18.35
C LYS A 162 10.84 -6.26 19.40
N LYS A 163 10.49 -5.06 18.93
CA LYS A 163 10.08 -3.95 19.79
C LYS A 163 8.56 -3.92 19.92
N PRO A 164 8.03 -3.52 21.08
CA PRO A 164 6.59 -3.28 21.21
C PRO A 164 6.19 -2.10 20.32
N TYR A 165 4.96 -2.12 19.82
CA TYR A 165 4.41 -0.98 19.10
C TYR A 165 4.37 0.26 19.98
N ASP A 166 4.80 1.38 19.41
CA ASP A 166 4.62 2.71 19.99
C ASP A 166 3.35 3.33 19.42
N GLU A 167 2.23 3.15 20.13
CA GLU A 167 0.91 3.63 19.69
C GLU A 167 0.87 5.15 19.46
N ALA A 168 1.65 5.92 20.22
CA ALA A 168 1.70 7.37 20.07
C ALA A 168 2.42 7.74 18.77
N LEU A 169 3.54 7.09 18.48
CA LEU A 169 4.25 7.25 17.22
C LEU A 169 3.40 6.79 16.03
N LEU A 170 2.78 5.60 16.11
CA LEU A 170 1.92 5.08 15.03
C LEU A 170 0.75 6.03 14.73
N SER A 171 0.15 6.61 15.78
CA SER A 171 -0.92 7.60 15.63
C SER A 171 -0.41 8.90 14.99
N PHE A 172 0.79 9.34 15.36
CA PHE A 172 1.44 10.51 14.76
C PHE A 172 1.74 10.29 13.28
N LEU A 173 2.39 9.17 12.93
CA LEU A 173 2.77 8.84 11.56
C LEU A 173 1.55 8.75 10.64
N ARG A 174 0.45 8.15 11.12
CA ARG A 174 -0.81 8.11 10.37
C ARG A 174 -1.34 9.50 10.01
N LEU A 175 -1.21 10.48 10.91
CA LEU A 175 -1.60 11.86 10.63
C LEU A 175 -0.64 12.55 9.68
N ASP A 176 0.66 12.31 9.84
CA ASP A 176 1.72 12.84 8.98
C ASP A 176 1.54 12.37 7.53
N GLU A 177 1.35 11.06 7.33
CA GLU A 177 1.06 10.42 6.03
C GLU A 177 -0.16 11.07 5.35
N MET A 178 -1.26 11.26 6.08
CA MET A 178 -2.45 11.93 5.53
C MET A 178 -2.17 13.38 5.10
N LEU A 179 -1.32 14.11 5.84
CA LEU A 179 -0.96 15.49 5.50
C LEU A 179 -0.03 15.55 4.28
N VAL A 180 0.89 14.58 4.16
CA VAL A 180 1.75 14.41 2.98
C VAL A 180 0.89 14.13 1.76
N ASP A 181 -0.05 13.18 1.82
CA ASP A 181 -0.95 12.86 0.71
C ASP A 181 -1.75 14.10 0.24
N ILE A 182 -2.31 14.88 1.17
CA ILE A 182 -3.02 16.13 0.85
C ILE A 182 -2.08 17.16 0.22
N SER A 183 -0.85 17.27 0.73
CA SER A 183 0.14 18.21 0.21
C SER A 183 0.52 17.88 -1.23
N ASP A 184 0.77 16.60 -1.52
CA ASP A 184 1.12 16.12 -2.86
C ASP A 184 -0.04 16.37 -3.84
N ASP A 185 -1.27 16.02 -3.45
CA ASP A 185 -2.47 16.27 -4.26
C ASP A 185 -2.67 17.77 -4.59
N LEU A 186 -2.38 18.67 -3.63
CA LEU A 186 -2.48 20.11 -3.84
C LEU A 186 -1.42 20.63 -4.82
N VAL A 187 -0.18 20.15 -4.70
CA VAL A 187 0.91 20.51 -5.61
C VAL A 187 0.60 20.05 -7.03
N ASP A 188 0.16 18.81 -7.20
CA ASP A 188 -0.20 18.24 -8.51
C ASP A 188 -1.36 19.01 -9.15
N TYR A 189 -2.35 19.42 -8.35
CA TYR A 189 -3.47 20.21 -8.83
C TYR A 189 -3.07 21.60 -9.34
N GLU A 190 -2.11 22.26 -8.70
CA GLU A 190 -1.60 23.56 -9.14
C GLU A 190 -0.80 23.44 -10.44
N VAL A 191 0.02 22.40 -10.58
CA VAL A 191 0.78 22.12 -11.81
C VAL A 191 -0.17 21.84 -12.98
N GLY A 192 -1.22 21.04 -12.77
CA GLY A 192 -2.23 20.73 -13.79
C GLY A 192 -3.08 21.92 -14.25
N ARG A 193 -3.09 23.04 -13.51
CA ARG A 193 -3.80 24.29 -13.87
C ARG A 193 -2.94 25.30 -14.65
N THR A 194 -1.63 25.12 -14.66
CA THR A 194 -0.68 26.07 -15.26
C THR A 194 -0.09 25.60 -16.59
N GLY A 195 -0.44 24.39 -17.05
CA GLY A 195 -0.21 23.89 -18.42
C GLY A 195 -1.47 23.95 -19.29
#